data_AF-A0A1Y3XQP5-F1
#
_entry.id   AF-A0A1Y3XQP5-F1
#
_cell.length_a   1.000
_cell.length_b   1.000
_cell.length_c   1.000
_cell.angle_alpha   90.00
_cell.angle_beta   90.00
_cell.angle_gamma   90.00
#
_symmetry.space_group_name_H-M   'P 1'
#
loop_
_entity.id
_entity.type
_entity.pdbx_description
1 polymer ?
#
loop_
_entity_poly.entity_id
_entity_poly.type
_entity_poly.pdbx_seq_one_letter_code
_entity_poly.pdbx_strand_id
1 'polypeptide(L)'
;MTNLERRALMGEKQAQEECTLHGVVLACPKCFKPVTVRGPEDWQPTFHDPDSGGDPYSFECKCGLAFSTYKYDFKEALSDWNTRPAPPIGRCGECDSISFSSIDLGLKTKPPAEPAAKAGPPQNRGRAQ
;
A
#
# COMPACT_ATOMS: atom_id res chain seq x y z
N MET A 1 6.22 0.69 -23.96
CA MET A 1 5.96 -0.44 -23.06
C MET A 1 6.43 -1.72 -23.72
N THR A 2 7.36 -2.43 -23.09
CA THR A 2 7.95 -3.69 -23.60
C THR A 2 7.08 -4.91 -23.31
N ASN A 3 7.43 -6.09 -23.86
CA ASN A 3 6.77 -7.35 -23.51
C ASN A 3 6.97 -7.70 -22.02
N LEU A 4 8.18 -7.44 -21.51
CA LEU A 4 8.54 -7.63 -20.11
C LEU A 4 7.65 -6.79 -19.17
N GLU A 5 7.53 -5.49 -19.42
CA GLU A 5 6.67 -4.60 -18.63
C GLU A 5 5.20 -5.04 -18.66
N ARG A 6 4.70 -5.48 -19.81
CA ARG A 6 3.32 -5.98 -19.93
C ARG A 6 3.10 -7.20 -19.05
N ARG A 7 4.01 -8.19 -19.09
CA ARG A 7 3.95 -9.39 -18.25
C ARG A 7 4.01 -9.06 -16.76
N ALA A 8 4.92 -8.15 -16.38
CA ALA A 8 5.07 -7.71 -15.00
C ALA A 8 3.80 -7.02 -14.47
N LEU A 9 3.16 -6.16 -15.28
CA LEU A 9 1.89 -5.51 -14.95
C LEU A 9 0.72 -6.50 -14.78
N MET A 10 0.77 -7.65 -15.46
CA MET A 10 -0.24 -8.72 -15.35
C MET A 10 -0.02 -9.64 -14.14
N GLY A 11 0.93 -9.33 -13.26
CA GLY A 11 1.17 -10.13 -12.05
C GLY A 11 2.20 -11.24 -12.24
N GLU A 12 2.92 -11.29 -13.36
CA GLU A 12 3.93 -12.33 -13.57
C GLU A 12 5.19 -12.07 -12.74
N LYS A 13 5.42 -12.93 -11.73
CA LYS A 13 6.49 -12.75 -10.74
C LYS A 13 7.89 -12.63 -11.36
N GLN A 14 8.24 -13.51 -12.30
CA GLN A 14 9.56 -13.46 -12.95
C GLN A 14 9.79 -12.14 -13.69
N ALA A 15 8.76 -11.65 -14.39
CA ALA A 15 8.84 -10.37 -15.10
C ALA A 15 8.95 -9.18 -14.13
N GLN A 16 8.28 -9.24 -12.97
CA GLN A 16 8.41 -8.21 -11.92
C GLN A 16 9.82 -8.18 -11.31
N GLU A 17 10.39 -9.34 -11.04
CA GLU A 17 11.77 -9.49 -10.53
C GLU A 17 12.79 -8.97 -11.56
N GLU A 18 12.63 -9.32 -12.83
CA GLU A 18 13.49 -8.86 -13.92
C GLU A 18 13.38 -7.34 -14.15
N CYS A 19 12.17 -6.78 -14.13
CA CYS A 19 11.98 -5.32 -14.13
C CYS A 19 12.72 -4.65 -12.97
N THR A 20 12.62 -5.22 -11.76
CA THR A 20 13.29 -4.68 -10.57
C THR A 20 14.81 -4.78 -10.69
N LEU A 21 15.32 -5.89 -11.22
CA LEU A 21 16.75 -6.08 -11.48
C LEU A 21 17.31 -5.04 -12.46
N HIS A 22 16.52 -4.69 -13.48
CA HIS A 22 16.89 -3.69 -14.48
C HIS A 22 16.56 -2.25 -14.08
N GLY A 23 16.02 -2.01 -12.87
CA GLY A 23 15.64 -0.66 -12.43
C GLY A 23 14.42 -0.08 -13.17
N VAL A 24 13.62 -0.93 -13.82
CA VAL A 24 12.42 -0.53 -14.56
C VAL A 24 11.29 -0.26 -13.56
N VAL A 25 10.83 0.99 -13.52
CA VAL A 25 9.68 1.41 -12.72
C VAL A 25 8.40 1.13 -13.51
N LEU A 26 7.57 0.19 -13.02
CA LEU A 26 6.28 -0.09 -13.66
C LEU A 26 5.35 1.13 -13.62
N ALA A 27 4.51 1.25 -14.64
CA ALA A 27 3.52 2.31 -14.72
C ALA A 27 2.52 2.26 -13.56
N CYS A 28 1.86 3.40 -13.32
CA CYS A 28 0.85 3.54 -12.28
C CYS A 28 -0.25 2.46 -12.43
N PRO A 29 -0.57 1.69 -11.38
CA PRO A 29 -1.61 0.66 -11.45
C PRO A 29 -3.02 1.23 -11.67
N LYS A 30 -3.24 2.52 -11.37
CA LYS A 30 -4.56 3.17 -11.50
C LYS A 30 -4.81 3.76 -12.89
N CYS A 31 -3.80 4.39 -13.49
CA CYS A 31 -3.97 5.14 -14.74
C CYS A 31 -2.97 4.78 -15.84
N PHE A 32 -2.07 3.82 -15.58
CA PHE A 32 -1.04 3.33 -16.51
C PHE A 32 -0.10 4.41 -17.07
N LYS A 33 -0.03 5.57 -16.41
CA LYS A 33 0.92 6.65 -16.71
C LYS A 33 2.22 6.46 -15.94
N PRO A 34 3.34 7.05 -16.41
CA PRO A 34 4.59 7.07 -15.67
C PRO A 34 4.41 7.73 -14.30
N VAL A 35 5.20 7.26 -13.33
CA VAL A 35 5.22 7.75 -11.96
C VAL A 35 6.50 8.53 -11.70
N THR A 36 6.42 9.49 -10.79
CA THR A 36 7.58 10.22 -10.29
C THR A 36 8.09 9.48 -9.07
N VAL A 37 9.38 9.17 -9.04
CA VAL A 37 10.04 8.60 -7.87
C VAL A 37 10.71 9.73 -7.12
N ARG A 38 10.41 9.87 -5.83
CA ARG A 38 11.18 10.66 -4.89
C ARG A 38 11.96 9.71 -4.00
N GLY A 39 13.19 10.07 -3.66
CA GLY A 39 14.05 9.29 -2.79
C GLY A 39 14.53 10.12 -1.62
N PRO A 40 15.32 9.51 -0.72
CA PRO A 40 16.01 10.26 0.31
C PRO A 40 16.89 11.31 -0.37
N GLU A 41 16.67 12.57 -0.02
CA GLU A 41 17.64 13.61 -0.33
C GLU A 41 18.95 13.27 0.39
N ASP A 42 20.08 13.65 -0.23
CA ASP A 42 21.39 13.50 0.40
C ASP A 42 21.33 14.10 1.80
N TRP A 43 21.54 13.27 2.82
CA TRP A 43 21.48 13.66 4.22
C TRP A 43 22.36 14.90 4.46
N GLN A 44 21.72 16.01 4.82
CA GLN A 44 22.42 17.23 5.24
C GLN A 44 22.02 17.55 6.67
N PRO A 45 22.88 17.29 7.66
CA PRO A 45 22.59 17.62 9.04
C PRO A 45 22.50 19.14 9.13
N THR A 46 21.32 19.62 9.54
CA THR A 46 21.18 21.04 9.87
C THR A 46 21.45 21.23 11.36
N PHE A 47 21.83 22.44 11.76
CA PHE A 47 22.00 22.77 13.18
C PHE A 47 20.71 22.54 14.00
N HIS A 48 19.54 22.63 13.36
CA HIS A 48 18.23 22.49 13.99
C HIS A 48 17.68 21.06 13.93
N ASP A 49 18.13 20.27 12.97
CA ASP A 49 17.74 18.87 12.82
C ASP A 49 18.95 18.01 12.44
N PRO A 50 19.73 17.57 13.45
CA PRO A 50 20.90 16.72 13.26
C PRO A 50 20.54 15.26 12.95
N ASP A 51 19.26 14.88 13.04
CA ASP A 51 18.75 13.52 12.77
C ASP A 51 17.71 13.51 11.64
N SER A 52 17.71 14.54 10.78
CA SER A 52 16.88 14.62 9.58
C SER A 52 17.36 13.61 8.54
N GLY A 53 17.11 12.33 8.80
CA GLY A 53 17.23 11.26 7.82
C GLY A 53 16.33 11.60 6.64
N GLY A 54 16.89 11.68 5.43
CA GLY A 54 16.14 12.03 4.22
C GLY A 54 14.90 11.15 4.04
N ASP A 55 13.87 11.64 3.35
CA ASP A 55 12.61 10.90 3.22
C ASP A 55 12.79 9.52 2.56
N PRO A 56 12.06 8.48 2.98
CA PRO A 56 12.12 7.19 2.29
C PRO A 56 11.63 7.30 0.84
N TYR A 57 11.98 6.32 0.01
CA TYR A 57 11.52 6.28 -1.36
C TYR A 57 9.99 6.27 -1.46
N SER A 58 9.46 7.16 -2.30
CA SER A 58 8.05 7.30 -2.58
C SER A 58 7.77 7.41 -4.08
N PHE A 59 6.65 6.83 -4.49
CA PHE A 59 6.17 6.78 -5.86
C PHE A 59 4.88 7.57 -5.97
N GLU A 60 4.92 8.67 -6.70
CA GLU A 60 3.80 9.60 -6.86
C GLU A 60 3.30 9.60 -8.30
N CYS A 61 1.98 9.59 -8.47
CA CYS A 61 1.35 9.75 -9.76
C CYS A 61 0.37 10.93 -9.75
N LYS A 62 0.30 11.65 -10.88
CA LYS A 62 -0.64 12.77 -11.09
C LYS A 62 -2.12 12.39 -10.92
N CYS A 63 -2.47 11.10 -10.92
CA CYS A 63 -3.82 10.62 -10.63
C CYS A 63 -4.16 10.57 -9.12
N GLY A 64 -3.27 11.08 -8.26
CA GLY A 64 -3.42 11.09 -6.81
C GLY A 64 -3.01 9.77 -6.12
N LEU A 65 -2.30 8.89 -6.82
CA LEU A 65 -1.72 7.70 -6.19
C LEU A 65 -0.37 8.09 -5.58
N ALA A 66 -0.21 7.88 -4.28
CA ALA A 66 1.07 7.96 -3.58
C ALA A 66 1.34 6.62 -2.90
N PHE A 67 2.56 6.13 -3.00
CA PHE A 67 2.98 4.86 -2.42
C PHE A 67 4.37 5.01 -1.80
N SER A 68 4.51 4.63 -0.54
CA SER A 68 5.79 4.62 0.19
C SER A 68 5.81 3.44 1.15
N THR A 69 6.87 2.63 1.11
CA THR A 69 7.06 1.48 2.02
C THR A 69 8.03 1.77 3.16
N TYR A 70 8.39 3.05 3.37
CA TYR A 70 9.38 3.48 4.35
C TYR A 70 10.76 2.81 4.17
N LYS A 71 11.09 2.50 2.92
CA LYS A 71 12.36 1.90 2.51
C LYS A 71 13.33 2.98 2.02
N TYR A 72 14.58 2.88 2.47
CA TYR A 72 15.66 3.78 2.08
C TYR A 72 16.55 3.20 0.98
N ASP A 73 16.37 1.91 0.64
CA ASP A 73 17.01 1.29 -0.51
C ASP A 73 16.08 1.37 -1.73
N PHE A 74 16.61 1.89 -2.85
CA PHE A 74 15.83 2.08 -4.07
C PHE A 74 15.31 0.75 -4.62
N LYS A 75 16.12 -0.31 -4.57
CA LYS A 75 15.79 -1.60 -5.17
C LYS A 75 14.72 -2.33 -4.36
N GLU A 76 14.77 -2.25 -3.04
CA GLU A 76 13.70 -2.76 -2.18
C GLU A 76 12.39 -2.00 -2.41
N ALA A 77 12.44 -0.66 -2.43
CA ALA A 77 11.26 0.17 -2.70
C ALA A 77 10.67 -0.10 -4.09
N LEU A 78 11.54 -0.31 -5.08
CA LEU A 78 11.16 -0.67 -6.44
C LEU A 78 10.57 -2.08 -6.53
N SER A 79 11.08 -3.04 -5.77
CA SER A 79 10.54 -4.41 -5.69
C SER A 79 9.10 -4.38 -5.17
N ASP A 80 8.86 -3.63 -4.09
CA ASP A 80 7.52 -3.43 -3.54
C ASP A 80 6.62 -2.71 -4.54
N TRP A 81 7.13 -1.67 -5.20
CA TRP A 81 6.40 -0.95 -6.23
C TRP A 81 6.11 -1.82 -7.45
N ASN A 82 6.98 -2.75 -7.85
CA ASN A 82 6.78 -3.58 -9.04
C ASN A 82 5.92 -4.82 -8.76
N THR A 83 5.76 -5.19 -7.50
CA THR A 83 4.89 -6.29 -7.10
C THR A 83 3.44 -5.95 -7.43
N ARG A 84 2.84 -6.75 -8.31
CA ARG A 84 1.41 -6.68 -8.65
C ARG A 84 0.77 -8.03 -8.35
N PRO A 85 -0.39 -8.07 -7.69
CA PRO A 85 -1.20 -9.27 -7.74
C PRO A 85 -1.59 -9.54 -9.18
N ALA A 86 -1.71 -10.81 -9.56
CA ALA A 86 -2.40 -11.14 -10.79
C ALA A 86 -3.79 -10.49 -10.71
N PRO A 87 -4.23 -9.75 -11.74
CA PRO A 87 -5.61 -9.29 -11.77
C PRO A 87 -6.50 -10.53 -11.62
N PRO A 88 -7.69 -10.42 -11.02
CA PRO A 88 -8.67 -11.49 -11.09
C PRO A 88 -8.99 -11.69 -12.58
N ILE A 89 -8.25 -12.59 -13.21
CA ILE A 89 -8.46 -12.98 -14.60
C ILE A 89 -9.78 -13.76 -14.57
N GLY A 90 -10.87 -13.06 -14.85
CA GLY A 90 -11.99 -13.71 -15.52
C GLY A 90 -11.41 -14.39 -16.76
N ARG A 91 -11.76 -15.65 -16.98
CA ARG A 91 -11.31 -16.36 -18.19
C ARG A 91 -11.69 -15.48 -19.39
N CYS A 92 -10.88 -15.45 -20.44
CA CYS A 92 -11.20 -14.66 -21.64
C CYS A 92 -12.67 -14.93 -22.06
N GLY A 93 -13.54 -13.93 -21.89
CA GLY A 93 -15.01 -14.08 -21.94
C GLY A 93 -15.79 -13.46 -20.77
N GLU A 94 -15.16 -13.16 -19.62
CA GLU A 94 -15.81 -12.52 -18.45
C GLU A 94 -15.38 -11.05 -18.22
N CYS A 95 -14.78 -10.43 -19.24
CA CYS A 95 -14.15 -9.10 -19.17
C CYS A 95 -15.10 -7.96 -18.79
N ASP A 96 -16.41 -8.17 -18.88
CA ASP A 96 -17.42 -7.11 -18.78
C ASP A 96 -18.10 -7.01 -17.40
N SER A 97 -17.76 -7.85 -16.42
CA SER A 97 -18.45 -7.83 -15.12
C SER A 97 -17.55 -8.08 -13.92
N ILE A 98 -16.57 -7.21 -13.68
CA ILE A 98 -16.00 -7.05 -12.32
C ILE A 98 -16.66 -5.81 -11.72
N SER A 99 -17.84 -5.99 -11.10
CA SER A 99 -18.33 -4.97 -10.18
C SER A 99 -17.45 -5.02 -8.92
N PHE A 100 -16.94 -3.86 -8.53
CA PHE A 100 -16.08 -3.67 -7.35
C PHE A 100 -16.71 -4.17 -6.03
N SER A 101 -18.00 -4.51 -6.04
CA SER A 101 -18.77 -5.10 -4.94
C SER A 101 -18.40 -6.55 -4.60
N SER A 102 -17.67 -7.26 -5.46
CA SER A 102 -17.49 -8.71 -5.34
C SER A 102 -16.11 -9.13 -4.81
N ILE A 103 -15.26 -8.17 -4.42
CA ILE A 103 -14.01 -8.48 -3.72
C ILE A 103 -14.34 -8.67 -2.24
N ASP A 104 -14.62 -9.92 -1.85
CA ASP A 104 -14.65 -10.32 -0.45
C ASP A 104 -13.19 -10.38 0.05
N LEU A 105 -12.59 -9.21 0.29
CA LEU A 105 -11.36 -9.09 1.06
C LEU A 105 -11.72 -9.62 2.44
N GLY A 106 -11.30 -10.84 2.76
CA GLY A 106 -11.51 -11.53 4.05
C GLY A 106 -10.88 -10.82 5.26
N LEU A 107 -11.10 -9.52 5.40
CA LEU A 107 -11.08 -8.78 6.65
C LEU A 107 -12.18 -9.36 7.51
N LYS A 108 -11.80 -10.28 8.40
CA LYS A 108 -12.58 -10.59 9.59
C LYS A 108 -12.82 -9.27 10.32
N THR A 109 -13.97 -8.64 10.08
CA THR A 109 -14.45 -7.55 10.91
C THR A 109 -14.65 -8.13 12.30
N LYS A 110 -13.81 -7.70 13.25
CA LYS A 110 -14.03 -7.95 14.67
C LYS A 110 -15.46 -7.48 14.99
N PRO A 111 -16.32 -8.30 15.62
CA PRO A 111 -17.65 -7.86 15.98
C PRO A 111 -17.55 -6.61 16.87
N PRO A 112 -18.47 -5.64 16.72
CA PRO A 112 -18.48 -4.44 17.53
C PRO A 112 -18.58 -4.83 19.01
N ALA A 113 -17.81 -4.14 19.86
CA ALA A 113 -17.85 -4.33 21.30
C ALA A 113 -19.28 -4.13 21.81
N GLU A 114 -19.75 -5.05 22.65
CA GLU A 114 -21.04 -4.93 23.32
C GLU A 114 -21.15 -3.57 24.04
N PRO A 115 -22.31 -2.90 23.95
CA PRO A 115 -22.51 -1.64 24.64
C PRO A 115 -22.46 -1.87 26.15
N ALA A 116 -21.65 -1.05 26.84
CA ALA A 116 -21.52 -1.06 28.29
C ALA A 116 -22.89 -0.99 28.97
N ALA A 117 -23.14 -1.95 29.86
CA ALA A 117 -24.33 -2.02 30.69
C ALA A 117 -24.53 -0.68 31.43
N LYS A 118 -25.76 -0.18 31.38
CA LYS A 118 -26.16 1.07 32.03
C LYS A 118 -25.87 1.01 33.54
N ALA A 119 -25.19 2.04 34.03
CA ALA A 119 -24.96 2.25 35.44
C ALA A 119 -26.24 2.69 36.19
N GLY A 120 -26.46 2.12 37.38
CA GLY A 120 -27.33 2.65 38.44
C GLY A 120 -28.32 1.61 39.02
N PRO A 121 -28.65 1.65 40.33
CA PRO A 121 -28.56 2.78 41.25
C PRO A 121 -27.58 2.57 42.44
N PRO A 122 -27.19 3.64 43.16
CA PRO A 122 -26.28 3.57 44.28
C PRO A 122 -26.92 2.86 45.48
N GLN A 123 -26.24 1.86 46.03
CA GLN A 123 -26.62 1.21 47.28
C GLN A 123 -26.02 1.99 48.47
N ASN A 124 -26.88 2.59 49.28
CA ASN A 124 -26.54 3.20 50.56
C ASN A 124 -25.89 2.15 51.49
N ARG A 125 -24.59 2.30 51.78
CA ARG A 125 -23.96 1.55 52.87
C ARG A 125 -24.12 2.33 54.17
N GLY A 126 -25.01 1.81 55.02
CA GLY A 126 -25.18 2.26 56.39
C GLY A 126 -23.88 2.16 57.19
N ARG A 127 -23.67 3.18 58.01
CA ARG A 127 -22.61 3.36 58.99
C ARG A 127 -22.94 2.50 60.22
N ALA A 128 -22.13 1.48 60.50
CA ALA A 128 -22.12 0.82 61.80
C ALA A 128 -21.09 1.51 62.70
N GLN A 129 -21.52 1.83 63.93
CA GLN A 129 -20.71 2.33 65.04
C GLN A 129 -19.97 1.19 65.71
#